data_AF-A0A4R0R0V9-F1
#
_entry.id   AF-A0A4R0R0V9-F1
#
_cell.length_a   1.000
_cell.length_b   1.000
_cell.length_c   1.000
_cell.angle_alpha   90.00
_cell.angle_beta   90.00
_cell.angle_gamma   90.00
#
_symmetry.space_group_name_H-M   'P 1'
#
loop_
_entity.id
_entity.type
_entity.pdbx_description
1 polymer ?
#
loop_
_entity_poly.entity_id
_entity_poly.type
_entity_poly.pdbx_seq_one_letter_code
_entity_poly.pdbx_strand_id
1 'polypeptide(L)'
;MESADQLRRDQRLAQARFEEKRDALHEEQYQIDTQMSEYAEAAIWYVQHHAVHENDFTHKITSITREAERDLDARMRTAIHEIDNDEDEVQAYYHKKLRDLEE
;
A
#
# COMPACT_ATOMS: atom_id res chain seq x y z
N MET A 1 -1.98 22.46 30.43
CA MET A 1 -1.13 21.25 30.50
C MET A 1 -1.99 20.10 30.02
N GLU A 2 -1.56 19.38 28.99
CA GLU A 2 -2.15 18.07 28.66
C GLU A 2 -1.82 17.09 29.78
N SER A 3 -2.78 16.23 30.16
CA SER A 3 -2.54 15.17 31.14
C SER A 3 -1.91 13.95 30.48
N ALA A 4 -1.20 13.13 31.25
CA ALA A 4 -0.63 11.87 30.77
C ALA A 4 -1.71 10.93 30.16
N ASP A 5 -2.92 10.94 30.71
CA ASP A 5 -4.04 10.15 30.18
C ASP A 5 -4.53 10.68 28.83
N GLN A 6 -4.53 12.00 28.63
CA GLN A 6 -4.85 12.61 27.34
C GLN A 6 -3.80 12.24 26.29
N LEU A 7 -2.50 12.36 26.61
CA LEU A 7 -1.41 11.98 25.72
C LEU A 7 -1.45 10.50 25.32
N ARG A 8 -1.74 9.59 26.26
CA ARG A 8 -1.90 8.15 25.95
C ARG A 8 -3.10 7.88 25.04
N ARG A 9 -4.20 8.62 25.21
CA ARG A 9 -5.35 8.52 24.32
C ARG A 9 -4.98 8.99 22.91
N ASP A 10 -4.31 10.13 22.80
CA ASP A 10 -3.93 10.71 21.52
C ASP A 10 -2.88 9.84 20.80
N GLN A 11 -1.95 9.23 21.53
CA GLN A 11 -1.02 8.21 21.01
C GLN A 11 -1.76 7.02 20.39
N ARG A 12 -2.75 6.45 21.08
CA ARG A 12 -3.56 5.34 20.54
C ARG A 12 -4.35 5.74 19.31
N LEU A 13 -4.92 6.95 19.30
CA LEU A 13 -5.63 7.48 18.14
C LEU A 13 -4.69 7.69 16.95
N ALA A 14 -3.48 8.17 17.19
CA ALA A 14 -2.46 8.30 16.15
C ALA A 14 -2.07 6.94 15.57
N GLN A 15 -1.83 5.93 16.43
CA GLN A 15 -1.53 4.56 16.00
C GLN A 15 -2.66 3.97 15.15
N ALA A 16 -3.91 4.08 15.59
CA ALA A 16 -5.07 3.61 14.82
C ALA A 16 -5.15 4.26 13.43
N ARG A 17 -4.80 5.55 13.30
CA ARG A 17 -4.76 6.22 11.98
C ARG A 17 -3.66 5.69 11.07
N PHE A 18 -2.54 5.23 11.61
CA PHE A 18 -1.49 4.59 10.79
C PHE A 18 -1.92 3.20 10.33
N GLU A 19 -2.58 2.43 11.19
CA GLU A 19 -3.21 1.16 10.82
C GLU A 19 -4.24 1.35 9.71
N GLU A 20 -5.17 2.30 9.86
CA GLU A 20 -6.17 2.63 8.83
C GLU A 20 -5.54 3.03 7.49
N LYS A 21 -4.42 3.78 7.52
CA LYS A 21 -3.68 4.14 6.30
C LYS A 21 -3.06 2.92 5.62
N ARG A 22 -2.46 1.99 6.39
CA ARG A 22 -1.90 0.75 5.83
C ARG A 22 -2.99 -0.12 5.21
N ASP A 23 -4.13 -0.24 5.89
CA ASP A 23 -5.28 -1.02 5.41
C ASP A 23 -5.82 -0.44 4.10
N ALA A 24 -6.04 0.88 4.05
CA ALA A 24 -6.51 1.55 2.83
C ALA A 24 -5.54 1.37 1.66
N LEU A 25 -4.24 1.45 1.93
CA LEU A 25 -3.20 1.25 0.93
C LEU A 25 -3.19 -0.19 0.41
N HIS A 26 -3.31 -1.19 1.29
CA HIS A 26 -3.44 -2.60 0.89
C HIS A 26 -4.72 -2.88 0.10
N GLU A 27 -5.84 -2.25 0.47
CA GLU A 27 -7.08 -2.36 -0.28
C GLU A 27 -6.93 -1.79 -1.69
N GLU A 28 -6.29 -0.62 -1.83
CA GLU A 28 -6.00 -0.01 -3.14
C GLU A 28 -5.11 -0.92 -4.00
N GLN A 29 -4.05 -1.49 -3.43
CA GLN A 29 -3.20 -2.46 -4.13
C GLN A 29 -4.01 -3.64 -4.65
N TYR A 30 -4.82 -4.26 -3.79
CA TYR A 30 -5.66 -5.39 -4.16
C TYR A 30 -6.62 -5.06 -5.31
N GLN A 31 -7.23 -3.87 -5.29
CA GLN A 31 -8.12 -3.41 -6.35
C GLN A 31 -7.37 -3.24 -7.68
N ILE A 32 -6.18 -2.63 -7.66
CA ILE A 32 -5.37 -2.41 -8.86
C ILE A 32 -4.89 -3.76 -9.43
N ASP A 33 -4.38 -4.67 -8.61
CA ASP A 33 -3.94 -6.01 -9.04
C ASP A 33 -5.07 -6.80 -9.71
N THR A 34 -6.27 -6.73 -9.11
CA THR A 34 -7.46 -7.38 -9.67
C THR A 34 -7.79 -6.80 -11.05
N GLN A 35 -7.82 -5.47 -11.18
CA GLN A 35 -8.11 -4.81 -12.46
C GLN A 35 -7.04 -5.10 -13.53
N MET A 36 -5.76 -5.11 -13.16
CA MET A 36 -4.68 -5.46 -14.09
C MET A 36 -4.83 -6.88 -14.63
N SER A 37 -5.19 -7.81 -13.76
CA SER A 37 -5.45 -9.21 -14.13
C SER A 37 -6.64 -9.32 -15.08
N GLU A 38 -7.76 -8.69 -14.75
CA GLU A 38 -8.97 -8.68 -15.59
C GLU A 38 -8.72 -8.09 -16.98
N TYR A 39 -7.99 -6.97 -17.06
CA TYR A 39 -7.64 -6.36 -18.34
C TYR A 39 -6.66 -7.19 -19.15
N ALA A 40 -5.69 -7.85 -18.50
CA ALA A 40 -4.77 -8.76 -19.17
C ALA A 40 -5.53 -9.95 -19.78
N GLU A 41 -6.45 -10.56 -19.04
CA GLU A 41 -7.29 -11.65 -19.52
C GLU A 41 -8.17 -11.22 -20.71
N ALA A 42 -8.82 -10.06 -20.61
CA ALA A 42 -9.63 -9.51 -21.69
C ALA A 42 -8.80 -9.24 -22.97
N ALA A 43 -7.58 -8.71 -22.81
CA ALA A 43 -6.67 -8.46 -23.92
C ALA A 43 -6.20 -9.77 -24.59
N ILE A 44 -5.85 -10.79 -23.78
CA ILE A 44 -5.47 -12.11 -24.29
C ILE A 44 -6.64 -12.74 -25.06
N TRP A 45 -7.84 -12.69 -24.49
CA TRP A 45 -9.05 -13.20 -25.14
C TRP A 45 -9.26 -12.54 -26.50
N TYR A 46 -9.15 -11.21 -26.57
CA TYR A 46 -9.32 -10.45 -27.81
C TYR A 46 -8.31 -10.87 -28.89
N VAL A 47 -7.03 -10.95 -28.53
CA VAL A 47 -5.94 -11.36 -29.45
C VAL A 47 -6.19 -12.77 -30.01
N GLN A 48 -6.59 -13.71 -29.14
CA GLN A 48 -6.88 -15.09 -29.54
C GLN A 48 -8.06 -15.22 -30.50
N HIS A 49 -9.11 -14.41 -30.32
CA HIS A 49 -10.37 -14.53 -31.08
C HIS A 49 -10.40 -13.72 -32.37
N HIS A 50 -9.56 -12.68 -32.50
CA HIS A 50 -9.51 -11.82 -33.68
C HIS A 50 -8.35 -12.12 -34.64
N ALA A 51 -7.86 -13.37 -34.62
CA ALA A 51 -6.86 -13.89 -35.55
C ALA A 51 -5.53 -13.11 -35.62
N VAL A 52 -5.19 -12.40 -34.53
CA VAL A 52 -3.81 -11.97 -34.29
C VAL A 52 -3.05 -13.20 -33.79
N HIS A 53 -2.84 -14.16 -34.70
CA HIS A 53 -2.30 -15.50 -34.42
C HIS A 53 -0.79 -15.53 -34.12
N GLU A 54 -0.25 -14.44 -33.59
CA GLU A 54 1.11 -14.41 -33.10
C GLU A 54 1.07 -14.67 -31.60
N ASN A 55 1.50 -15.87 -31.19
CA ASN A 55 1.76 -16.23 -29.78
C ASN A 55 2.58 -15.15 -29.05
N ASP A 56 3.37 -14.37 -29.79
CA ASP A 56 4.18 -13.27 -29.31
C ASP A 56 3.36 -12.19 -28.57
N PHE A 57 2.13 -11.89 -29.01
CA PHE A 57 1.30 -10.87 -28.34
C PHE A 57 0.78 -11.33 -26.97
N THR A 58 0.33 -12.59 -26.84
CA THR A 58 -0.09 -13.15 -25.54
C THR A 58 1.06 -13.15 -24.54
N HIS A 59 2.26 -13.53 -24.99
CA HIS A 59 3.47 -13.47 -24.18
C HIS A 59 3.82 -12.03 -23.79
N LYS A 60 3.73 -11.09 -24.74
CA LYS A 60 4.00 -9.68 -24.51
C LYS A 60 3.02 -9.05 -23.52
N ILE A 61 1.71 -9.33 -23.64
CA ILE A 61 0.69 -8.88 -22.68
C ILE A 61 1.04 -9.40 -21.29
N THR A 62 1.24 -10.71 -21.15
CA THR A 62 1.63 -11.32 -19.86
C THR A 62 2.90 -10.71 -19.27
N SER A 63 3.90 -10.40 -20.11
CA SER A 63 5.16 -9.81 -19.65
C SER A 63 4.96 -8.38 -19.14
N ILE A 64 4.19 -7.56 -19.87
CA ILE A 64 3.90 -6.17 -19.49
C ILE A 64 3.09 -6.14 -18.20
N THR A 65 2.08 -7.00 -18.06
CA THR A 65 1.28 -7.09 -16.83
C THR A 65 2.15 -7.43 -15.63
N ARG A 66 3.04 -8.42 -15.75
CA ARG A 66 3.97 -8.79 -14.66
C ARG A 66 4.99 -7.70 -14.32
N GLU A 67 5.40 -6.90 -15.30
CA GLU A 67 6.26 -5.74 -15.05
C GLU A 67 5.51 -4.67 -14.28
N ALA A 68 4.28 -4.37 -14.68
CA ALA A 68 3.40 -3.43 -13.97
C ALA A 68 3.09 -3.87 -12.53
N GLU A 69 2.82 -5.17 -12.31
CA GLU A 69 2.64 -5.75 -10.96
C GLU A 69 3.87 -5.54 -10.07
N ARG A 70 5.08 -5.78 -10.61
CA ARG A 70 6.33 -5.56 -9.86
C ARG A 70 6.58 -4.09 -9.52
N ASP A 71 6.27 -3.20 -10.46
CA ASP A 71 6.40 -1.76 -10.26
C ASP A 71 5.40 -1.27 -9.21
N LEU A 72 4.17 -1.79 -9.23
CA LEU A 72 3.18 -1.53 -8.20
C LEU A 72 3.67 -2.01 -6.83
N ASP A 73 4.13 -3.26 -6.72
CA ASP A 73 4.70 -3.83 -5.50
C ASP A 73 5.86 -2.98 -4.93
N ALA A 74 6.75 -2.49 -5.79
CA ALA A 74 7.87 -1.66 -5.38
C ALA A 74 7.40 -0.30 -4.82
N ARG A 75 6.42 0.33 -5.47
CA ARG A 75 5.82 1.59 -5.00
C ARG A 75 5.06 1.37 -3.68
N MET A 76 4.33 0.28 -3.56
CA MET A 76 3.61 -0.12 -2.35
C MET A 76 4.54 -0.30 -1.16
N ARG A 77 5.66 -1.00 -1.34
CA ARG A 77 6.68 -1.14 -0.28
C ARG A 77 7.27 0.19 0.15
N THR A 78 7.48 1.11 -0.80
CA THR A 78 8.00 2.44 -0.50
C THR A 78 7.00 3.24 0.35
N ALA A 79 5.72 3.23 -0.05
CA ALA A 79 4.66 3.92 0.68
C ALA A 79 4.44 3.35 2.09
N ILE A 80 4.49 2.01 2.26
CA ILE A 80 4.42 1.38 3.60
C ILE A 80 5.61 1.83 4.46
N HIS A 81 6.81 1.85 3.89
CA HIS A 81 7.99 2.29 4.63
C HIS A 81 7.91 3.76 5.06
N GLU A 82 7.33 4.63 4.24
CA GLU A 82 7.04 6.02 4.61
C GLU A 82 6.04 6.10 5.77
N ILE A 83 4.98 5.30 5.76
CA ILE A 83 4.02 5.19 6.87
C ILE A 83 4.70 4.73 8.15
N ASP A 84 5.58 3.73 8.07
CA ASP A 84 6.31 3.20 9.23
C ASP A 84 7.25 4.25 9.83
N ASN A 85 7.98 5.01 8.99
CA ASN A 85 8.84 6.10 9.44
C ASN A 85 8.03 7.22 10.14
N ASP A 86 6.90 7.62 9.55
CA ASP A 86 6.01 8.61 10.15
C ASP A 86 5.44 8.12 11.50
N GLU A 87 5.10 6.83 11.60
CA GLU A 87 4.65 6.24 12.87
C GLU A 87 5.76 6.31 13.91
N ASP A 88 6.99 5.90 13.58
CA ASP A 88 8.13 5.92 14.49
C ASP A 88 8.40 7.33 15.04
N GLU A 89 8.35 8.36 14.19
CA GLU A 89 8.52 9.76 14.61
C GLU A 89 7.43 10.21 15.60
N VAL A 90 6.17 9.85 15.32
CA VAL A 90 5.04 10.18 16.19
C VAL A 90 5.11 9.42 17.52
N GLN A 91 5.47 8.14 17.50
CA GLN A 91 5.66 7.35 18.71
C GLN A 91 6.79 7.92 19.57
N ALA A 92 7.92 8.28 18.96
CA ALA A 92 9.04 8.92 19.66
C ALA A 92 8.63 10.24 20.33
N TYR A 93 7.80 11.05 19.66
CA TYR A 93 7.23 12.27 20.25
C TYR A 93 6.41 11.96 21.51
N TYR A 94 5.45 11.03 21.44
CA TYR A 94 4.60 10.69 22.59
C TYR A 94 5.41 10.07 23.74
N HIS A 95 6.36 9.19 23.44
CA HIS A 95 7.24 8.60 24.45
C HIS A 95 8.03 9.65 25.22
N LYS A 96 8.59 10.64 24.51
CA LYS A 96 9.31 11.74 25.13
C LYS A 96 8.38 12.56 26.03
N LYS A 97 7.21 12.95 25.53
CA LYS A 97 6.24 13.77 26.28
C LYS A 97 5.72 13.09 27.54
N LEU A 98 5.47 11.78 27.47
CA LEU A 98 5.01 11.02 28.63
C LEU A 98 6.10 10.92 29.70
N ARG A 99 7.35 10.70 29.30
CA ARG A 99 8.49 10.69 30.21
C ARG A 99 8.68 12.04 30.92
N ASP A 100 8.58 13.15 30.17
CA ASP A 100 8.70 14.51 30.72
C ASP A 100 7.60 14.83 31.76
N LEU A 101 6.50 14.07 31.80
CA LEU A 101 5.42 14.22 32.79
C LEU A 101 5.56 13.29 34.00
N GLU A 102 6.41 12.27 33.89
CA GLU A 102 6.71 11.31 34.97
C GLU A 102 7.92 11.77 35.82
N GLU A 103 8.78 12.64 35.27
CA GLU A 103 9.89 13.34 35.95
C GLU A 103 9.43 14.63 36.67
#